data_AF-A0A959HKP4-F1
#
_entry.id   AF-A0A959HKP4-F1
#
_cell.length_a   1.000
_cell.length_b   1.000
_cell.length_c   1.000
_cell.angle_alpha   90.00
_cell.angle_beta   90.00
_cell.angle_gamma   90.00
#
_symmetry.space_group_name_H-M   'P 1'
#
loop_
_entity.id
_entity.type
_entity.pdbx_description
1 polymer ?
#
loop_
_entity_poly.entity_id
_entity_poly.type
_entity_poly.pdbx_seq_one_letter_code
_entity_poly.pdbx_strand_id
1 'polypeptide(L)'
;MSSIRKHIRFDWAIKRILRDKANFGILEGFLTELTGEEIKIETILESESNKEAEDGKFNRVDLLVRNSKGELIIIEVQNSHELDYFLRILFGISKAVTEYIKEGDPYSKIKKVISVNIIYFDLGQGEDYVYKGTTSFKGIHKQDILELSPSQKRLFGKEAIEQLYPEIYLIKVNQFDDLAKDSLDEWIYFFKNSEIKEEFKAKGLKEAEEKLKIVNMDEGEYKSYQRYLDNLRYQASIAETLKIEAEEKVRKDEKLEIARMMMKSNEPIEKIKLYTGLSEEEIEAL
;
A
#
# COMPACT_ATOMS: atom_id res chain seq x y z
N MET A 1 -8.99 -15.80 21.29
CA MET A 1 -8.13 -16.94 20.88
C MET A 1 -7.48 -16.55 19.56
N SER A 2 -6.17 -16.33 19.53
CA SER A 2 -5.46 -16.05 18.28
C SER A 2 -5.59 -17.28 17.38
N SER A 3 -6.26 -17.14 16.25
CA SER A 3 -6.08 -18.08 15.14
C SER A 3 -4.57 -18.24 14.92
N ILE A 4 -4.06 -19.46 14.98
CA ILE A 4 -2.66 -19.75 14.65
C ILE A 4 -2.56 -19.48 13.16
N ARG A 5 -1.87 -18.39 12.78
CA ARG A 5 -1.57 -18.10 11.37
C ARG A 5 -0.91 -19.33 10.78
N LYS A 6 -1.52 -19.91 9.75
CA LYS A 6 -1.02 -21.13 9.10
C LYS A 6 0.07 -20.80 8.07
N HIS A 7 -0.01 -19.59 7.51
CA HIS A 7 0.86 -19.15 6.43
C HIS A 7 1.73 -17.97 6.82
N ILE A 8 2.82 -17.85 6.08
CA ILE A 8 3.76 -16.75 6.13
C ILE A 8 3.05 -15.50 5.60
N ARG A 9 3.17 -14.37 6.32
CA ARG A 9 2.60 -13.09 5.87
C ARG A 9 3.19 -12.71 4.50
N PHE A 10 2.34 -12.13 3.65
CA PHE A 10 2.73 -11.75 2.29
C PHE A 10 3.86 -10.72 2.25
N ASP A 11 3.86 -9.75 3.17
CA ASP A 11 4.92 -8.74 3.32
C ASP A 11 6.31 -9.34 3.60
N TRP A 12 6.39 -10.45 4.32
CA TRP A 12 7.62 -11.22 4.50
C TRP A 12 7.95 -12.06 3.28
N ALA A 13 6.95 -12.76 2.73
CA ALA A 13 7.11 -13.66 1.60
C ALA A 13 7.64 -12.92 0.36
N ILE A 14 7.11 -11.73 0.06
CA ILE A 14 7.51 -10.95 -1.13
C ILE A 14 8.99 -10.53 -1.10
N LYS A 15 9.53 -10.30 0.09
CA LYS A 15 10.93 -9.86 0.28
C LYS A 15 11.95 -10.99 0.19
N ARG A 16 11.51 -12.26 0.31
CA ARG A 16 12.41 -13.40 0.47
C ARG A 16 12.07 -14.57 -0.47
N ILE A 17 10.83 -15.04 -0.42
CA ILE A 17 10.38 -16.26 -1.08
C ILE A 17 9.93 -15.98 -2.52
N LEU A 18 9.14 -14.93 -2.72
CA LEU A 18 8.55 -14.63 -4.04
C LEU A 18 9.53 -13.96 -5.02
N ARG A 19 10.80 -13.83 -4.61
CA ARG A 19 11.91 -13.42 -5.48
C ARG A 19 12.47 -14.60 -6.30
N ASP A 20 12.14 -15.83 -5.93
CA ASP A 20 12.52 -17.00 -6.70
C ASP A 20 11.59 -17.15 -7.92
N LYS A 21 12.19 -17.39 -9.09
CA LYS A 21 11.48 -17.71 -10.33
C LYS A 21 10.55 -18.91 -10.18
N ALA A 22 10.89 -19.87 -9.32
CA ALA A 22 10.06 -21.02 -9.02
C ALA A 22 8.70 -20.65 -8.38
N ASN A 23 8.55 -19.43 -7.85
CA ASN A 23 7.35 -18.95 -7.18
C ASN A 23 6.62 -17.86 -7.99
N PHE A 24 6.96 -17.66 -9.27
CA PHE A 24 6.28 -16.65 -10.11
C PHE A 24 4.79 -16.92 -10.27
N GLY A 25 4.34 -18.19 -10.24
CA GLY A 25 2.93 -18.53 -10.38
C GLY A 25 2.04 -17.91 -9.29
N ILE A 26 2.58 -17.72 -8.08
CA ILE A 26 1.92 -17.00 -6.98
C ILE A 26 1.66 -15.54 -7.38
N LEU A 27 2.70 -14.83 -7.83
CA LEU A 27 2.61 -13.41 -8.21
C LEU A 27 1.81 -13.20 -9.50
N GLU A 28 2.02 -14.03 -10.51
CA GLU A 28 1.25 -14.03 -11.76
C GLU A 28 -0.23 -14.23 -11.48
N GLY A 29 -0.57 -15.16 -10.58
CA GLY A 29 -1.93 -15.43 -10.13
C GLY A 29 -2.56 -14.19 -9.51
N PHE A 30 -1.93 -13.64 -8.48
CA PHE A 30 -2.40 -12.41 -7.83
C PHE A 30 -2.59 -11.24 -8.81
N LEU A 31 -1.57 -10.94 -9.62
CA LEU A 31 -1.63 -9.83 -10.57
C LEU A 31 -2.68 -10.03 -11.66
N THR A 32 -2.94 -11.28 -12.04
CA THR A 32 -4.00 -11.62 -13.01
C THR A 32 -5.38 -11.36 -12.43
N GLU A 33 -5.64 -11.76 -11.18
CA GLU A 33 -6.92 -11.49 -10.51
C GLU A 33 -7.12 -9.99 -10.27
N LEU A 34 -6.06 -9.27 -9.89
CA LEU A 34 -6.09 -7.83 -9.65
C LEU A 34 -6.40 -7.02 -10.92
N THR A 35 -5.75 -7.35 -12.04
CA THR A 35 -5.84 -6.55 -13.26
C THR A 35 -6.98 -7.00 -14.19
N GLY A 36 -7.48 -8.22 -14.00
CA GLY A 36 -8.42 -8.86 -14.93
C GLY A 36 -7.77 -9.33 -16.23
N GLU A 37 -6.45 -9.18 -16.40
CA GLU A 37 -5.70 -9.60 -17.57
C GLU A 37 -4.67 -10.67 -17.22
N GLU A 38 -4.38 -11.62 -18.11
CA GLU A 38 -3.32 -12.60 -17.86
C GLU A 38 -1.95 -11.91 -17.76
N ILE A 39 -1.30 -12.08 -16.61
CA ILE A 39 0.05 -11.58 -16.34
C ILE A 39 1.03 -12.75 -16.34
N LYS A 40 2.09 -12.59 -17.13
CA LYS A 40 3.25 -13.50 -17.16
C LYS A 40 4.52 -12.73 -16.85
N ILE A 41 5.25 -13.15 -15.82
CA ILE A 41 6.48 -12.49 -15.38
C ILE A 41 7.66 -13.08 -16.15
N GLU A 42 8.39 -12.25 -16.88
CA GLU A 42 9.61 -12.68 -17.58
C GLU A 42 10.81 -12.68 -16.64
N THR A 43 10.95 -11.60 -15.86
CA THR A 43 12.14 -11.36 -15.05
C THR A 43 11.83 -10.44 -13.88
N ILE A 44 12.48 -10.68 -12.75
CA ILE A 44 12.61 -9.70 -11.67
C ILE A 44 13.75 -8.77 -12.04
N LEU A 45 13.49 -7.47 -11.90
CA LEU A 45 14.48 -6.44 -12.13
C LEU A 45 15.05 -6.01 -10.78
N GLU A 46 16.32 -6.31 -10.56
CA GLU A 46 17.08 -5.74 -9.46
C GLU A 46 17.19 -4.23 -9.72
N SER A 47 16.71 -3.40 -8.80
CA SER A 47 17.01 -1.96 -8.86
C SER A 47 18.53 -1.80 -8.74
N GLU A 48 19.18 -1.08 -9.66
CA GLU A 48 20.62 -0.76 -9.61
C GLU A 48 20.95 0.23 -8.47
N SER A 49 20.50 -0.04 -7.24
CA SER A 49 20.90 0.65 -6.02
C SER A 49 21.98 -0.17 -5.30
N ASN A 50 22.95 -0.70 -6.06
CA ASN A 50 24.07 -1.50 -5.55
C ASN A 50 25.35 -0.66 -5.37
N LYS A 51 25.20 0.63 -5.04
CA LYS A 51 26.30 1.45 -4.53
C LYS A 51 25.99 1.84 -3.10
N GLU A 52 26.72 1.16 -2.22
CA GLU A 52 26.97 1.50 -0.82
C GLU A 52 27.08 3.02 -0.65
N ALA A 53 26.06 3.61 -0.05
CA ALA A 53 26.18 4.84 0.71
C ALA A 53 25.50 4.55 2.04
N GLU A 54 26.29 4.53 3.11
CA GLU A 54 25.86 4.23 4.49
C GLU A 54 24.79 5.22 5.04
N ASP A 55 24.38 6.21 4.25
CA ASP A 55 23.27 7.15 4.51
C ASP A 55 22.02 6.93 3.63
N GLY A 56 21.91 5.75 3.00
CA GLY A 56 21.01 5.43 1.88
C GLY A 56 19.50 5.55 2.10
N LYS A 57 18.97 6.78 2.04
CA LYS A 57 17.54 7.09 1.76
C LYS A 57 17.13 6.80 0.30
N PHE A 58 17.59 5.70 -0.28
CA PHE A 58 17.10 5.24 -1.58
C PHE A 58 16.22 4.02 -1.36
N ASN A 59 14.91 4.26 -1.22
CA ASN A 59 13.90 3.21 -1.12
C ASN A 59 14.03 2.26 -2.31
N ARG A 60 14.51 1.05 -2.04
CA ARG A 60 14.38 -0.09 -2.94
C ARG A 60 12.93 -0.56 -2.84
N VAL A 61 12.23 -0.59 -3.97
CA VAL A 61 10.87 -1.16 -4.01
C VAL A 61 10.90 -2.63 -3.58
N ASP A 62 9.82 -3.10 -2.95
CA ASP A 62 9.78 -4.48 -2.45
C ASP A 62 9.96 -5.50 -3.57
N LEU A 63 9.34 -5.27 -4.73
CA LEU A 63 9.59 -6.02 -5.96
C LEU A 63 9.34 -5.16 -7.21
N LEU A 64 10.25 -5.25 -8.18
CA LEU A 64 10.06 -4.72 -9.54
C LEU A 64 10.19 -5.87 -10.52
N VAL A 65 9.18 -6.09 -11.36
CA VAL A 65 9.19 -7.14 -12.37
C VAL A 65 8.88 -6.59 -13.75
N ARG A 66 9.27 -7.34 -14.78
CA ARG A 66 8.85 -7.11 -16.16
C ARG A 66 7.93 -8.24 -16.60
N ASN A 67 6.77 -7.88 -17.15
CA ASN A 67 5.85 -8.86 -17.71
C ASN A 67 6.16 -9.15 -19.20
N SER A 68 5.48 -10.15 -19.76
CA SER A 68 5.62 -10.56 -21.18
C SER A 68 5.18 -9.51 -22.19
N LYS A 69 4.43 -8.48 -21.76
CA LYS A 69 4.08 -7.30 -22.57
C LYS A 69 5.19 -6.24 -22.54
N GLY A 70 6.26 -6.47 -21.80
CA GLY A 70 7.37 -5.54 -21.61
C GLY A 70 7.10 -4.42 -20.60
N GLU A 71 5.95 -4.42 -19.94
CA GLU A 71 5.52 -3.47 -18.92
C GLU A 71 6.27 -3.72 -17.61
N LEU A 72 6.45 -2.67 -16.82
CA LEU A 72 7.07 -2.74 -15.50
C LEU A 72 5.98 -2.83 -14.45
N ILE A 73 6.10 -3.75 -13.50
CA ILE A 73 5.17 -3.89 -12.38
C ILE A 73 5.95 -3.71 -11.08
N ILE A 74 5.61 -2.64 -10.36
CA ILE A 74 6.09 -2.37 -9.00
C ILE A 74 5.08 -3.00 -8.04
N ILE A 75 5.56 -3.79 -7.08
CA ILE A 75 4.73 -4.32 -6.00
C ILE A 75 5.36 -3.86 -4.69
N GLU A 76 4.56 -3.16 -3.89
CA GLU A 76 4.97 -2.57 -2.61
C GLU A 76 4.04 -3.00 -1.50
N VAL A 77 4.60 -3.37 -0.35
CA VAL A 77 3.82 -3.77 0.83
C VAL A 77 4.19 -2.92 2.04
N GLN A 78 3.26 -2.06 2.46
CA GLN A 78 3.51 -1.05 3.48
C GLN A 78 2.70 -1.31 4.76
N ASN A 79 3.42 -1.43 5.89
CA ASN A 79 2.82 -1.59 7.22
C ASN A 79 2.79 -0.31 8.05
N SER A 80 3.73 0.61 7.84
CA SER A 80 3.86 1.83 8.64
C SER A 80 3.08 2.98 8.02
N HIS A 81 2.40 3.77 8.86
CA HIS A 81 1.72 5.00 8.46
C HIS A 81 2.71 6.02 7.88
N GLU A 82 2.44 6.47 6.66
CA GLU A 82 3.22 7.49 5.95
C GLU A 82 2.26 8.52 5.33
N LEU A 83 2.33 9.79 5.78
CA LEU A 83 1.43 10.84 5.29
C LEU A 83 1.70 11.21 3.82
N ASP A 84 2.95 11.08 3.39
CA ASP A 84 3.43 11.39 2.04
C ASP A 84 3.44 10.15 1.11
N TYR A 85 2.77 9.06 1.49
CA TYR A 85 2.78 7.79 0.76
C TYR A 85 2.38 7.94 -0.71
N PHE A 86 1.38 8.79 -1.03
CA PHE A 86 1.00 9.05 -2.42
C PHE A 86 2.16 9.62 -3.25
N LEU A 87 3.00 10.49 -2.66
CA LEU A 87 4.18 11.03 -3.34
C LEU A 87 5.28 9.98 -3.47
N ARG A 88 5.38 9.05 -2.52
CA ARG A 88 6.27 7.89 -2.61
C ARG A 88 5.92 6.99 -3.79
N ILE A 89 4.63 6.74 -4.03
CA ILE A 89 4.14 6.01 -5.21
C ILE A 89 4.57 6.75 -6.48
N LEU A 90 4.29 8.06 -6.57
CA LEU A 90 4.67 8.89 -7.71
C LEU A 90 6.19 8.81 -7.97
N PHE A 91 6.99 8.98 -6.92
CA PHE A 91 8.44 8.91 -7.01
C PHE A 91 8.93 7.54 -7.52
N GLY A 92 8.40 6.44 -6.99
CA GLY A 92 8.74 5.09 -7.44
C GLY A 92 8.40 4.85 -8.91
N ILE A 93 7.23 5.30 -9.35
CA ILE A 93 6.80 5.24 -10.76
C ILE A 93 7.73 6.07 -11.64
N SER A 94 8.01 7.33 -11.27
CA SER A 94 8.91 8.20 -12.03
C SER A 94 10.30 7.60 -12.15
N LYS A 95 10.85 7.06 -11.06
CA LYS A 95 12.15 6.39 -11.05
C LYS A 95 12.16 5.21 -12.01
N ALA A 96 11.16 4.31 -11.94
CA ALA A 96 11.05 3.17 -12.85
C ALA A 96 10.90 3.61 -14.33
N VAL A 97 10.20 4.70 -14.62
CA VAL A 97 10.15 5.23 -15.99
C VAL A 97 11.54 5.68 -16.44
N THR A 98 12.26 6.44 -15.61
CA THR A 98 13.56 7.01 -15.97
C THR A 98 14.71 6.00 -16.03
N GLU A 99 14.70 4.96 -15.19
CA GLU A 99 15.76 3.94 -15.16
C GLU A 99 15.71 2.99 -16.37
N TYR A 100 14.53 2.81 -16.97
CA TYR A 100 14.31 1.83 -18.04
C TYR A 100 14.11 2.46 -19.42
N ILE A 101 14.45 3.74 -19.57
CA ILE A 101 14.64 4.42 -20.86
C ILE A 101 16.11 4.83 -20.99
N LYS A 102 16.74 4.59 -22.15
CA LYS A 102 18.13 4.98 -22.38
C LYS A 102 18.23 6.36 -23.01
N GLU A 103 19.35 7.05 -22.79
CA GLU A 103 19.64 8.29 -23.49
C GLU A 103 19.64 8.05 -25.01
N GLY A 104 18.92 8.92 -25.74
CA GLY A 104 18.71 8.80 -27.19
C GLY A 104 17.58 7.87 -27.63
N ASP A 105 16.93 7.13 -26.72
CA ASP A 105 15.72 6.38 -27.07
C ASP A 105 14.54 7.32 -27.36
N PRO A 106 13.70 7.03 -28.38
CA PRO A 106 12.47 7.77 -28.58
C PRO A 106 11.49 7.51 -27.43
N TYR A 107 10.68 8.52 -27.06
CA TYR A 107 9.69 8.38 -25.98
C TYR A 107 8.64 7.29 -26.20
N SER A 108 8.43 6.84 -27.44
CA SER A 108 7.60 5.67 -27.73
C SER A 108 8.12 4.36 -27.13
N LYS A 109 9.36 4.33 -26.63
CA LYS A 109 9.93 3.19 -25.89
C LYS A 109 9.72 3.26 -24.38
N ILE A 110 9.12 4.33 -23.86
CA ILE A 110 8.75 4.39 -22.44
C ILE A 110 7.82 3.22 -22.14
N LYS A 111 8.19 2.44 -21.12
CA LYS A 111 7.40 1.30 -20.68
C LYS A 111 6.28 1.77 -19.77
N LYS A 112 5.08 1.25 -19.97
CA LYS A 112 3.98 1.41 -19.01
C LYS A 112 4.43 0.83 -17.65
N VAL A 113 4.09 1.54 -16.57
CA VAL A 113 4.32 1.10 -15.20
C VAL A 113 2.97 0.78 -14.55
N ILE A 114 2.85 -0.41 -13.96
CA ILE A 114 1.74 -0.79 -13.10
C ILE A 114 2.28 -0.77 -11.66
N SER A 115 1.69 0.03 -10.78
CA SER A 115 2.09 0.14 -9.38
C SER A 115 1.04 -0.48 -8.49
N VAL A 116 1.37 -1.61 -7.87
CA VAL A 116 0.50 -2.35 -6.94
C VAL A 116 0.95 -2.07 -5.51
N ASN A 117 0.08 -1.45 -4.72
CA ASN A 117 0.39 -1.01 -3.37
C ASN A 117 -0.55 -1.71 -2.38
N ILE A 118 0.00 -2.65 -1.60
CA ILE A 118 -0.71 -3.38 -0.55
C ILE A 118 -0.44 -2.67 0.77
N ILE A 119 -1.48 -2.13 1.40
CA ILE A 119 -1.37 -1.14 2.46
C ILE A 119 -2.09 -1.64 3.71
N TYR A 120 -1.36 -1.74 4.83
CA TYR A 120 -1.87 -2.17 6.14
C TYR A 120 -2.06 -1.00 7.11
N PHE A 121 -2.31 0.20 6.59
CA PHE A 121 -2.60 1.39 7.37
C PHE A 121 -3.71 2.21 6.71
N ASP A 122 -4.23 3.22 7.41
CA ASP A 122 -5.31 4.05 6.89
C ASP A 122 -4.76 5.08 5.92
N LEU A 123 -4.82 4.77 4.62
CA LEU A 123 -4.46 5.69 3.54
C LEU A 123 -5.69 6.43 3.00
N GLY A 124 -5.66 7.75 3.10
CA GLY A 124 -6.70 8.64 2.56
C GLY A 124 -8.10 8.39 3.13
N GLN A 125 -9.11 8.92 2.43
CA GLN A 125 -10.52 8.75 2.78
C GLN A 125 -11.28 8.08 1.61
N GLY A 126 -12.26 7.25 1.93
CA GLY A 126 -13.07 6.50 0.97
C GLY A 126 -13.61 5.21 1.59
N GLU A 127 -14.72 4.71 1.05
CA GLU A 127 -15.45 3.54 1.57
C GLU A 127 -14.91 2.21 1.02
N ASP A 128 -14.37 2.23 -0.20
CA ASP A 128 -13.81 1.04 -0.85
C ASP A 128 -12.45 0.66 -0.22
N TYR A 129 -12.04 -0.59 -0.42
CA TYR A 129 -10.74 -1.14 -0.03
C TYR A 129 -9.84 -1.47 -1.23
N VAL A 130 -10.34 -1.42 -2.47
CA VAL A 130 -9.52 -1.50 -3.69
C VAL A 130 -9.76 -0.28 -4.57
N TYR A 131 -8.71 0.44 -4.93
CA TYR A 131 -8.79 1.58 -5.85
C TYR A 131 -7.87 1.37 -7.05
N LYS A 132 -8.37 1.72 -8.23
CA LYS A 132 -7.60 1.80 -9.47
C LYS A 132 -7.50 3.26 -9.93
N GLY A 133 -6.28 3.77 -10.02
CA GLY A 133 -5.95 5.07 -10.60
C GLY A 133 -5.46 4.91 -12.03
N THR A 134 -6.08 5.65 -12.96
CA THR A 134 -5.65 5.78 -14.36
C THR A 134 -5.61 7.25 -14.77
N THR A 135 -4.95 7.54 -15.90
CA THR A 135 -4.90 8.90 -16.45
C THR A 135 -5.96 9.09 -17.53
N SER A 136 -6.79 10.12 -17.37
CA SER A 136 -7.76 10.57 -18.37
C SER A 136 -7.70 12.09 -18.53
N PHE A 137 -7.90 12.57 -19.76
CA PHE A 137 -7.89 13.99 -20.08
C PHE A 137 -9.30 14.43 -20.48
N LYS A 138 -9.91 15.29 -19.64
CA LYS A 138 -11.25 15.84 -19.87
C LYS A 138 -11.16 17.29 -20.37
N GLY A 139 -11.85 17.60 -21.46
CA GLY A 139 -11.89 18.93 -22.03
C GLY A 139 -12.60 19.93 -21.10
N ILE A 140 -11.94 21.05 -20.76
CA ILE A 140 -12.51 22.05 -19.85
C ILE A 140 -13.78 22.69 -20.42
N HIS A 141 -13.81 22.96 -21.73
CA HIS A 141 -14.94 23.66 -22.37
C HIS A 141 -16.05 22.73 -22.88
N LYS A 142 -15.67 21.57 -23.44
CA LYS A 142 -16.62 20.63 -24.08
C LYS A 142 -16.92 19.40 -23.24
N GLN A 143 -16.16 19.16 -22.17
CA GLN A 143 -16.31 18.03 -21.26
C GLN A 143 -16.17 16.65 -21.94
N ASP A 144 -15.61 16.62 -23.15
CA ASP A 144 -15.24 15.41 -23.88
C ASP A 144 -13.97 14.75 -23.29
N ILE A 145 -13.83 13.44 -23.47
CA ILE A 145 -12.63 12.70 -23.10
C ILE A 145 -11.72 12.63 -24.33
N LEU A 146 -10.46 13.02 -24.17
CA LEU A 146 -9.49 13.00 -25.26
C LEU A 146 -9.12 11.57 -25.62
N GLU A 147 -9.17 11.24 -26.90
CA GLU A 147 -8.84 9.92 -27.44
C GLU A 147 -7.57 9.95 -28.31
N LEU A 148 -6.97 8.77 -28.50
CA LEU A 148 -5.86 8.61 -29.43
C LEU A 148 -6.36 8.71 -30.88
N SER A 149 -5.63 9.48 -31.70
CA SER A 149 -5.85 9.49 -33.15
C SER A 149 -5.53 8.12 -33.77
N PRO A 150 -6.06 7.79 -34.96
CA PRO A 150 -5.75 6.52 -35.64
C PRO A 150 -4.25 6.27 -35.85
N SER A 151 -3.46 7.33 -36.09
CA SER A 151 -2.00 7.22 -36.24
C SER A 151 -1.31 6.92 -34.91
N GLN A 152 -1.77 7.50 -33.80
CA GLN A 152 -1.24 7.19 -32.47
C GLN A 152 -1.62 5.77 -32.03
N LYS A 153 -2.85 5.32 -32.30
CA LYS A 153 -3.26 3.94 -32.04
C LYS A 153 -2.35 2.93 -32.75
N ARG A 154 -2.03 3.19 -34.03
CA ARG A 154 -1.06 2.37 -34.79
C ARG A 154 0.37 2.46 -34.25
N LEU A 155 0.82 3.66 -33.86
CA LEU A 155 2.18 3.86 -33.34
C LEU A 155 2.41 3.15 -32.01
N PHE A 156 1.45 3.25 -31.09
CA PHE A 156 1.58 2.71 -29.74
C PHE A 156 1.02 1.29 -29.59
N GLY A 157 0.20 0.83 -30.54
CA GLY A 157 -0.51 -0.45 -30.42
C GLY A 157 -1.52 -0.46 -29.27
N LYS A 158 -2.11 0.69 -28.94
CA LYS A 158 -3.06 0.89 -27.83
C LYS A 158 -4.29 1.64 -28.32
N GLU A 159 -5.43 1.39 -27.69
CA GLU A 159 -6.72 1.97 -28.07
C GLU A 159 -7.06 3.25 -27.29
N ALA A 160 -6.58 3.36 -26.06
CA ALA A 160 -6.89 4.48 -25.17
C ALA A 160 -5.63 5.09 -24.52
N ILE A 161 -5.72 6.38 -24.17
CA ILE A 161 -4.61 7.13 -23.55
C ILE A 161 -4.18 6.50 -22.21
N GLU A 162 -5.13 6.03 -21.40
CA GLU A 162 -4.84 5.39 -20.11
C GLU A 162 -3.89 4.17 -20.23
N GLN A 163 -3.87 3.51 -21.39
CA GLN A 163 -2.97 2.37 -21.63
C GLN A 163 -1.52 2.79 -21.91
N LEU A 164 -1.25 4.09 -22.10
CA LEU A 164 0.09 4.66 -22.25
C LEU A 164 0.68 5.13 -20.92
N TYR A 165 -0.19 5.45 -19.96
CA TYR A 165 0.19 6.03 -18.67
C TYR A 165 0.26 4.98 -17.57
N PRO A 166 0.91 5.33 -16.44
CA PRO A 166 0.92 4.45 -15.29
C PRO A 166 -0.48 4.10 -14.78
N GLU A 167 -0.59 2.89 -14.25
CA GLU A 167 -1.80 2.37 -13.62
C GLU A 167 -1.49 2.06 -12.16
N ILE A 168 -2.29 2.56 -11.23
CA ILE A 168 -2.01 2.49 -9.80
C ILE A 168 -3.12 1.69 -9.11
N TYR A 169 -2.77 0.61 -8.45
CA TYR A 169 -3.65 -0.16 -7.58
C TYR A 169 -3.31 0.12 -6.13
N LEU A 170 -4.31 0.54 -5.34
CA LEU A 170 -4.22 0.70 -3.90
C LEU A 170 -5.13 -0.34 -3.25
N ILE A 171 -4.55 -1.22 -2.44
CA ILE A 171 -5.27 -2.28 -1.73
C ILE A 171 -5.15 -1.99 -0.24
N LYS A 172 -6.22 -1.47 0.35
CA LYS A 172 -6.32 -1.10 1.76
C LYS A 172 -6.75 -2.32 2.57
N VAL A 173 -5.77 -3.13 2.97
CA VAL A 173 -6.00 -4.47 3.53
C VAL A 173 -6.83 -4.42 4.83
N ASN A 174 -6.62 -3.41 5.68
CA ASN A 174 -7.32 -3.32 6.96
C ASN A 174 -8.81 -2.96 6.83
N GLN A 175 -9.22 -2.39 5.70
CA GLN A 175 -10.58 -1.95 5.40
C GLN A 175 -11.46 -3.09 4.84
N PHE A 176 -10.84 -4.20 4.44
CA PHE A 176 -11.55 -5.38 3.97
C PHE A 176 -12.40 -5.99 5.10
N ASP A 177 -13.64 -6.37 4.80
CA ASP A 177 -14.66 -6.82 5.77
C ASP A 177 -14.58 -8.32 6.12
N ASP A 178 -13.52 -9.01 5.66
CA ASP A 178 -13.32 -10.47 5.77
C ASP A 178 -14.32 -11.33 4.99
N LEU A 179 -15.18 -10.72 4.17
CA LEU A 179 -16.17 -11.42 3.34
C LEU A 179 -15.71 -11.42 1.88
N ALA A 180 -15.02 -12.50 1.48
CA ALA A 180 -14.56 -12.65 0.11
C ALA A 180 -15.73 -12.92 -0.86
N LYS A 181 -15.93 -12.01 -1.82
CA LYS A 181 -17.02 -12.06 -2.82
C LYS A 181 -16.54 -12.48 -4.20
N ASP A 182 -15.26 -12.28 -4.50
CA ASP A 182 -14.61 -12.68 -5.75
C ASP A 182 -13.18 -13.19 -5.52
N SER A 183 -12.49 -13.54 -6.60
CA SER A 183 -11.13 -14.09 -6.57
C SER A 183 -10.07 -13.08 -6.12
N LEU A 184 -10.30 -11.77 -6.31
CA LEU A 184 -9.40 -10.75 -5.78
C LEU A 184 -9.57 -10.64 -4.25
N ASP A 185 -10.81 -10.69 -3.76
CA ASP A 185 -11.06 -10.68 -2.33
C ASP A 185 -10.46 -11.91 -1.61
N GLU A 186 -10.39 -13.07 -2.26
CA GLU A 186 -9.69 -14.24 -1.71
C GLU A 186 -8.20 -13.94 -1.45
N TRP A 187 -7.55 -13.20 -2.36
CA TRP A 187 -6.17 -12.72 -2.16
C TRP A 187 -6.08 -11.70 -1.02
N ILE A 188 -7.03 -10.76 -0.94
CA ILE A 188 -7.05 -9.74 0.11
C ILE A 188 -7.30 -10.37 1.48
N TYR A 189 -8.16 -11.39 1.56
CA TYR A 189 -8.35 -12.22 2.74
C TYR A 189 -7.03 -12.84 3.18
N PHE A 190 -6.28 -13.43 2.24
CA PHE A 190 -4.95 -13.98 2.54
C PHE A 190 -3.98 -12.90 3.04
N PHE A 191 -3.93 -11.73 2.42
CA PHE A 191 -3.08 -10.62 2.86
C PHE A 191 -3.40 -10.19 4.30
N LYS A 192 -4.68 -10.10 4.66
CA LYS A 192 -5.12 -9.69 5.99
C LYS A 192 -4.87 -10.77 7.04
N ASN A 193 -5.27 -12.00 6.75
CA ASN A 193 -5.40 -13.07 7.74
C ASN A 193 -4.21 -14.03 7.76
N SER A 194 -3.38 -14.04 6.72
CA SER A 194 -2.32 -15.05 6.52
C SER A 194 -2.87 -16.48 6.61
N GLU A 195 -4.04 -16.66 5.99
CA GLU A 195 -4.77 -17.91 5.87
C GLU A 195 -5.43 -17.97 4.48
N ILE A 196 -5.38 -19.14 3.86
CA ILE A 196 -6.08 -19.45 2.61
C ILE A 196 -7.13 -20.51 2.98
N LYS A 197 -8.40 -20.25 2.65
CA LYS A 197 -9.48 -21.21 2.91
C LYS A 197 -9.52 -22.29 1.85
N GLU A 198 -10.00 -23.48 2.20
CA GLU A 198 -10.03 -24.64 1.29
C GLU A 198 -10.91 -24.38 0.05
N GLU A 199 -11.95 -23.57 0.19
CA GLU A 199 -12.86 -23.21 -0.89
C GLU A 199 -12.31 -22.18 -1.89
N PHE A 200 -11.20 -21.51 -1.56
CA PHE A 200 -10.60 -20.47 -2.40
C PHE A 200 -10.04 -21.05 -3.71
N LYS A 201 -10.27 -20.35 -4.82
CA LYS A 201 -9.97 -20.80 -6.18
C LYS A 201 -9.20 -19.79 -7.02
N ALA A 202 -8.91 -18.60 -6.49
CA ALA A 202 -8.15 -17.57 -7.19
C ALA A 202 -6.82 -18.13 -7.71
N LYS A 203 -6.43 -17.70 -8.91
CA LYS A 203 -5.17 -18.12 -9.53
C LYS A 203 -4.00 -17.81 -8.59
N GLY A 204 -3.06 -18.74 -8.50
CA GLY A 204 -1.87 -18.63 -7.65
C GLY A 204 -2.07 -18.98 -6.17
N LEU A 205 -3.31 -18.96 -5.63
CA LEU A 205 -3.53 -19.26 -4.20
C LEU A 205 -3.24 -20.72 -3.84
N LYS A 206 -3.43 -21.69 -4.75
CA LYS A 206 -3.06 -23.09 -4.48
C LYS A 206 -1.54 -23.26 -4.33
N GLU A 207 -0.78 -22.57 -5.16
CA GLU A 207 0.69 -22.58 -5.06
C GLU A 207 1.13 -21.83 -3.79
N ALA A 208 0.48 -20.72 -3.46
CA ALA A 208 0.71 -19.98 -2.21
C ALA A 208 0.41 -20.83 -0.98
N GLU A 209 -0.70 -21.58 -0.99
CA GLU A 209 -1.10 -22.51 0.05
C GLU A 209 0.00 -23.53 0.32
N GLU A 210 0.60 -24.13 -0.72
CA GLU A 210 1.65 -25.13 -0.57
C GLU A 210 2.99 -24.52 -0.16
N LYS A 211 3.40 -23.40 -0.79
CA LYS A 211 4.74 -22.83 -0.64
C LYS A 211 4.89 -21.95 0.59
N LEU A 212 3.84 -21.25 1.00
CA LEU A 212 3.90 -20.23 2.05
C LEU A 212 3.48 -20.77 3.43
N LYS A 213 3.45 -22.09 3.64
CA LYS A 213 3.21 -22.66 4.97
C LYS A 213 4.39 -22.40 5.89
N ILE A 214 4.10 -21.99 7.13
CA ILE A 214 5.14 -21.76 8.15
C ILE A 214 5.93 -23.04 8.43
N VAL A 215 5.29 -24.21 8.36
CA VAL A 215 5.94 -25.52 8.58
C VAL A 215 7.05 -25.84 7.58
N ASN A 216 7.09 -25.15 6.44
CA ASN A 216 8.15 -25.35 5.45
C ASN A 216 9.44 -24.59 5.80
N MET A 217 9.42 -23.67 6.77
CA MET A 217 10.59 -22.91 7.20
C MET A 217 11.57 -23.80 7.97
N ASP A 218 12.87 -23.61 7.74
CA ASP A 218 13.88 -24.15 8.64
C ASP A 218 13.89 -23.38 9.99
N GLU A 219 14.64 -23.90 10.96
CA GLU A 219 14.68 -23.31 12.31
C GLU A 219 15.19 -21.85 12.31
N GLY A 220 16.16 -21.54 11.45
CA GLY A 220 16.76 -20.21 11.34
C GLY A 220 15.80 -19.20 10.69
N GLU A 221 15.13 -19.61 9.61
CA GLU A 221 14.09 -18.84 8.95
C GLU A 221 12.90 -18.61 9.87
N TYR A 222 12.43 -19.66 10.56
CA TYR A 222 11.33 -19.57 11.51
C TYR A 222 11.66 -18.57 12.63
N LYS A 223 12.86 -18.64 13.22
CA LYS A 223 13.29 -17.68 14.26
C LYS A 223 13.36 -16.25 13.75
N SER A 224 13.83 -16.07 12.51
CA SER A 224 13.86 -14.75 11.86
C SER A 224 12.45 -14.20 11.60
N TYR A 225 11.54 -15.08 11.19
CA TYR A 225 10.13 -14.74 10.98
C TYR A 225 9.41 -14.41 12.29
N GLN A 226 9.69 -15.13 13.39
CA GLN A 226 9.14 -14.79 14.71
C GLN A 226 9.59 -13.40 15.17
N ARG A 227 10.89 -13.09 15.05
CA ARG A 227 11.40 -11.73 15.36
C ARG A 227 10.73 -10.65 14.52
N TYR A 228 10.46 -10.95 13.25
CA TYR A 228 9.73 -10.05 12.39
C TYR A 228 8.30 -9.79 12.86
N LEU A 229 7.57 -10.84 13.24
CA LEU A 229 6.22 -10.69 13.80
C LEU A 229 6.23 -9.90 15.11
N ASP A 230 7.21 -10.13 15.97
CA ASP A 230 7.36 -9.39 17.23
C ASP A 230 7.67 -7.91 16.98
N ASN A 231 8.51 -7.60 16.00
CA ASN A 231 8.76 -6.22 15.58
C ASN A 231 7.48 -5.53 15.08
N LEU A 232 6.67 -6.21 14.27
CA LEU A 232 5.38 -5.64 13.82
C LEU A 232 4.43 -5.38 14.98
N ARG A 233 4.33 -6.30 15.94
CA ARG A 233 3.51 -6.12 17.15
C ARG A 233 3.99 -4.94 17.99
N TYR A 234 5.30 -4.82 18.14
CA TYR A 234 5.91 -3.72 18.87
C TYR A 234 5.61 -2.36 18.21
N GLN A 235 5.74 -2.26 16.88
CA GLN A 235 5.38 -1.05 16.13
C GLN A 235 3.90 -0.72 16.25
N ALA A 236 3.01 -1.72 16.17
CA ALA A 236 1.58 -1.52 16.39
C ALA A 236 1.28 -0.98 17.80
N SER A 237 1.94 -1.53 18.83
CA SER A 237 1.78 -1.07 20.21
C SER A 237 2.27 0.36 20.43
N ILE A 238 3.39 0.75 19.79
CA ILE A 238 3.85 2.15 19.80
C ILE A 238 2.79 3.05 19.14
N ALA A 239 2.29 2.66 17.97
CA ALA A 239 1.31 3.47 17.24
C ALA A 239 0.01 3.66 18.04
N GLU A 240 -0.46 2.62 18.72
CA GLU A 240 -1.62 2.69 19.62
C GLU A 240 -1.37 3.63 20.80
N THR A 241 -0.19 3.55 21.43
CA THR A 241 0.19 4.43 22.55
C THR A 241 0.21 5.90 22.10
N LEU A 242 0.87 6.19 20.97
CA LEU A 242 0.92 7.54 20.40
C LEU A 242 -0.48 8.07 20.05
N LYS A 243 -1.38 7.21 19.58
CA LYS A 243 -2.77 7.59 19.29
C LYS A 243 -3.52 7.98 20.56
N ILE A 244 -3.43 7.18 21.62
CA ILE A 244 -4.08 7.48 22.90
C ILE A 244 -3.55 8.80 23.49
N GLU A 245 -2.23 8.99 23.52
CA GLU A 245 -1.62 10.22 24.02
C GLU A 245 -2.03 11.45 23.19
N ALA A 246 -2.13 11.30 21.86
CA ALA A 246 -2.60 12.38 20.99
C ALA A 246 -4.08 12.73 21.26
N GLU A 247 -4.95 11.74 21.43
CA GLU A 247 -6.37 11.95 21.77
C GLU A 247 -6.56 12.58 23.16
N GLU A 248 -5.73 12.22 24.14
CA GLU A 248 -5.69 12.88 25.45
C GLU A 248 -5.26 14.33 25.35
N LYS A 249 -4.21 14.61 24.58
CA LYS A 249 -3.73 15.97 24.36
C LYS A 249 -4.77 16.84 23.67
N VAL A 250 -5.41 16.36 22.61
CA VAL A 250 -6.49 17.08 21.91
C VAL A 250 -7.64 17.40 22.87
N ARG A 251 -8.10 16.41 23.67
CA ARG A 251 -9.15 16.64 24.67
C ARG A 251 -8.75 17.69 25.72
N LYS A 252 -7.48 17.71 26.14
CA LYS A 252 -6.98 18.72 27.07
C LYS A 252 -6.92 20.11 26.43
N ASP A 253 -6.40 20.22 25.21
CA ASP A 253 -6.29 21.48 24.49
C ASP A 253 -7.68 22.09 24.19
N GLU A 254 -8.67 21.26 23.85
CA GLU A 254 -10.07 21.69 23.68
C GLU A 254 -10.67 22.28 24.96
N LYS A 255 -10.44 21.63 26.11
CA LYS A 255 -10.90 22.13 27.42
C LYS A 255 -10.26 23.47 27.77
N LEU A 256 -8.96 23.61 27.53
CA LEU A 256 -8.23 24.86 27.78
C LEU A 256 -8.72 25.98 26.86
N GLU A 257 -9.03 25.68 25.59
CA GLU A 257 -9.55 26.69 24.66
C GLU A 257 -10.97 27.13 25.05
N ILE A 258 -11.85 26.21 25.44
CA ILE A 258 -13.19 26.56 25.97
C ILE A 258 -13.05 27.45 27.21
N ALA A 259 -12.16 27.11 28.14
CA ALA A 259 -11.92 27.92 29.34
C ALA A 259 -11.46 29.34 28.97
N ARG A 260 -10.50 29.49 28.05
CA ARG A 260 -10.05 30.80 27.56
C ARG A 260 -11.16 31.62 26.91
N MET A 261 -12.03 30.99 26.11
CA MET A 261 -13.17 31.67 25.49
C MET A 261 -14.18 32.15 26.53
N MET A 262 -14.45 31.34 27.56
CA MET A 262 -15.35 31.69 28.66
C MET A 262 -14.77 32.79 29.55
N MET A 263 -13.46 32.76 29.85
CA MET A 263 -12.76 33.84 30.58
C MET A 263 -12.83 35.16 29.82
N LYS A 264 -12.57 35.15 28.51
CA LYS A 264 -12.72 36.35 27.64
C LYS A 264 -14.15 36.91 27.63
N SER A 265 -15.14 36.06 27.91
CA SER A 265 -16.55 36.44 27.99
C SER A 265 -16.98 36.84 29.41
N ASN A 266 -16.05 36.94 30.36
CA ASN A 266 -16.30 37.19 31.78
C ASN A 266 -17.29 36.21 32.43
N GLU A 267 -17.29 34.96 31.99
CA GLU A 267 -18.10 33.92 32.63
C GLU A 267 -17.53 33.56 34.02
N PRO A 268 -18.38 33.25 35.03
CA PRO A 268 -17.91 32.89 36.36
C PRO A 268 -17.03 31.63 36.36
N ILE A 269 -16.01 31.60 37.22
CA ILE A 269 -15.08 30.48 37.39
C ILE A 269 -15.83 29.16 37.63
N GLU A 270 -16.89 29.18 38.44
CA GLU A 270 -17.74 28.00 38.73
C GLU A 270 -18.42 27.45 37.46
N LYS A 271 -18.78 28.32 36.54
CA LYS A 271 -19.33 27.92 35.23
C LYS A 271 -18.22 27.30 34.38
N ILE A 272 -17.03 27.90 34.34
CA ILE A 272 -15.89 27.38 33.57
C ILE A 272 -15.50 25.98 34.06
N LYS A 273 -15.42 25.77 35.38
CA LYS A 273 -15.18 24.46 36.00
C LYS A 273 -16.24 23.44 35.60
N LEU A 274 -17.52 23.82 35.61
CA LEU A 274 -18.61 22.93 35.22
C LEU A 274 -18.52 22.47 33.75
N TYR A 275 -18.22 23.38 32.83
CA TYR A 275 -18.21 23.06 31.39
C TYR A 275 -16.91 22.39 30.91
N THR A 276 -15.77 22.69 31.53
CA THR A 276 -14.47 22.16 31.09
C THR A 276 -13.96 21.01 31.96
N GLY A 277 -14.42 20.92 33.20
CA GLY A 277 -13.92 19.98 34.21
C GLY A 277 -12.49 20.27 34.68
N LEU A 278 -11.96 21.47 34.40
CA LEU A 278 -10.66 21.93 34.90
C LEU A 278 -10.76 22.30 36.39
N SER A 279 -9.64 22.20 37.11
CA SER A 279 -9.55 22.72 38.48
C SER A 279 -9.51 24.25 38.48
N GLU A 280 -9.77 24.84 39.64
CA GLU A 280 -9.67 26.30 39.81
C GLU A 280 -8.23 26.78 39.59
N GLU A 281 -7.24 26.06 40.11
CA GLU A 281 -5.81 26.34 39.87
C GLU A 281 -5.44 26.29 38.39
N GLU A 282 -5.98 25.33 37.63
CA GLU A 282 -5.75 25.23 36.18
C GLU A 282 -6.37 26.40 35.41
N ILE A 283 -7.52 26.92 35.86
CA ILE A 283 -8.20 28.06 35.25
C ILE A 283 -7.49 29.38 35.61
N GLU A 284 -7.04 29.53 36.84
CA GLU A 284 -6.28 30.71 37.29
C GLU A 284 -4.91 30.82 36.62
N ALA A 285 -4.35 29.69 36.15
CA ALA A 285 -3.09 29.64 35.43
C ALA A 285 -3.20 29.93 33.90
N LEU A 286 -4.41 30.08 33.35
CA LEU A 286 -4.68 30.37 31.93
C LEU A 286 -4.56 31.85 31.57
#